data_AF-A0A353ZHX9-F1
#
_entry.id   AF-A0A353ZHX9-F1
#
_cell.length_a   1.000
_cell.length_b   1.000
_cell.length_c   1.000
_cell.angle_alpha   90.00
_cell.angle_beta   90.00
_cell.angle_gamma   90.00
#
_symmetry.space_group_name_H-M   'P 1'
#
loop_
_entity.id
_entity.type
_entity.pdbx_description
1 polymer ?
#
loop_
_entity_poly.entity_id
_entity_poly.type
_entity_poly.pdbx_seq_one_letter_code
_entity_poly.pdbx_strand_id
1 'polypeptide(L)'
;MPAWPGGPCPVCGEDMPERMIHCRNCRAMLNTDLESDSIEIPAFVPLQEIASYVTLPIRGYFASCPSCQRELRISEKYAGKKVSCKHCTSTFRFDPNAVVNGEPLQVYVYCPHCEERLRVARKYLGAKVACKGCKGELVIEDPSETQQ
;
A
#
# COMPACT_ATOMS: atom_id res chain seq x y z
N MET A 1 -3.23 -31.18 -50.67
CA MET A 1 -4.18 -31.78 -49.72
C MET A 1 -3.35 -32.68 -48.83
N PRO A 2 -3.43 -32.57 -47.49
CA PRO A 2 -3.23 -33.80 -46.75
C PRO A 2 -4.16 -33.85 -45.57
N ALA A 3 -5.45 -33.69 -45.86
CA ALA A 3 -6.42 -34.46 -45.11
C ALA A 3 -6.10 -35.95 -45.34
N TRP A 4 -6.04 -36.74 -44.28
CA TRP A 4 -5.78 -38.18 -44.35
C TRP A 4 -6.67 -38.84 -45.42
N PRO A 5 -6.13 -39.59 -46.40
CA PRO A 5 -6.92 -40.13 -47.50
C PRO A 5 -7.85 -41.29 -47.10
N GLY A 6 -7.76 -41.77 -45.85
CA GLY A 6 -8.37 -43.01 -45.40
C GLY A 6 -7.38 -44.18 -45.50
N GLY A 7 -7.58 -45.21 -44.69
CA GLY A 7 -6.75 -46.42 -44.68
C GLY A 7 -6.10 -46.74 -43.32
N PRO A 8 -5.20 -47.73 -43.27
CA PRO A 8 -4.60 -48.20 -42.02
C PRO A 8 -3.67 -47.16 -41.40
N CYS A 9 -3.82 -46.94 -40.10
CA CYS A 9 -2.95 -46.07 -39.33
C CYS A 9 -1.49 -46.58 -39.38
N PRO A 10 -0.48 -45.72 -39.63
CA PRO A 10 0.91 -46.15 -39.72
C PRO A 10 1.51 -46.63 -38.40
N VAL A 11 0.87 -46.34 -37.26
CA VAL A 11 1.37 -46.70 -35.93
C VAL A 11 0.71 -47.97 -35.39
N CYS A 12 -0.62 -48.09 -35.49
CA CYS A 12 -1.36 -49.21 -34.91
C CYS A 12 -2.06 -50.12 -35.93
N GLY A 13 -2.00 -49.82 -37.23
CA GLY A 13 -2.56 -50.65 -38.30
C GLY A 13 -4.09 -50.61 -38.46
N GLU A 14 -4.82 -50.00 -37.53
CA GLU A 14 -6.29 -49.87 -37.59
C GLU A 14 -6.76 -48.98 -38.72
N ASP A 15 -7.84 -49.36 -39.41
CA ASP A 15 -8.39 -48.61 -40.53
C ASP A 15 -9.10 -47.33 -40.08
N MET A 16 -8.60 -46.17 -40.55
CA MET A 16 -9.11 -44.86 -40.21
C MET A 16 -9.80 -44.23 -41.42
N PRO A 17 -11.00 -43.64 -41.26
CA PRO A 17 -11.74 -42.99 -42.36
C PRO A 17 -11.03 -41.74 -42.85
N GLU A 18 -11.39 -41.28 -44.05
CA GLU A 18 -10.82 -40.07 -44.65
C GLU A 18 -10.99 -38.81 -43.75
N ARG A 19 -10.07 -37.85 -43.93
CA ARG A 19 -10.01 -36.53 -43.28
C ARG A 19 -9.83 -36.54 -41.77
N MET A 20 -9.40 -37.67 -41.20
CA MET A 20 -9.08 -37.77 -39.79
C MET A 20 -7.74 -37.10 -39.46
N ILE A 21 -7.69 -36.34 -38.36
CA ILE A 21 -6.46 -35.67 -37.88
C ILE A 21 -5.63 -36.59 -36.98
N HIS A 22 -6.29 -37.34 -36.09
CA HIS A 22 -5.65 -38.28 -35.17
C HIS A 22 -6.32 -39.65 -35.24
N CYS A 23 -5.53 -40.72 -35.18
CA CYS A 23 -6.07 -42.08 -35.06
C CYS A 23 -6.94 -42.22 -33.81
N ARG A 24 -8.14 -42.83 -33.94
CA ARG A 24 -9.06 -43.02 -32.80
C ARG A 24 -8.52 -43.99 -31.74
N ASN A 25 -7.64 -44.91 -32.14
CA ASN A 25 -7.10 -45.94 -31.26
C ASN A 25 -5.82 -45.47 -30.54
N CYS A 26 -4.79 -45.08 -31.30
CA CYS A 26 -3.48 -44.73 -30.74
C CYS A 26 -3.20 -43.21 -30.64
N ARG A 27 -4.12 -42.36 -31.12
CA ARG A 27 -3.98 -40.88 -31.17
C ARG A 27 -2.82 -40.35 -32.01
N ALA A 28 -2.14 -41.19 -32.78
CA ALA A 28 -1.11 -40.77 -33.73
C ALA A 28 -1.65 -39.71 -34.70
N MET A 29 -0.84 -38.69 -34.98
CA MET A 29 -1.16 -37.62 -35.92
C MET A 29 -1.10 -38.18 -37.36
N LEU A 30 -2.24 -38.14 -38.05
CA LEU A 30 -2.43 -38.70 -39.40
C LEU A 30 -2.35 -37.62 -40.48
N ASN A 31 -2.65 -36.38 -40.13
CA ASN A 31 -2.47 -35.23 -41.01
C ASN A 31 -1.05 -34.70 -40.84
N THR A 32 -0.24 -34.83 -41.89
CA THR A 32 1.18 -34.44 -41.91
C THR A 32 1.41 -32.94 -42.11
N ASP A 33 0.38 -32.16 -42.45
CA ASP A 33 0.46 -30.69 -42.52
C ASP A 33 0.22 -30.03 -41.16
N LEU A 34 -0.16 -30.80 -40.16
CA LEU A 34 -0.33 -30.32 -38.80
C LEU A 34 0.87 -30.78 -37.97
N GLU A 35 1.37 -29.89 -37.14
CA GLU A 35 2.34 -30.19 -36.09
C GLU A 35 1.68 -29.86 -34.74
N SER A 36 2.07 -30.56 -33.68
CA SER A 36 1.59 -30.22 -32.34
C SER A 36 2.30 -28.95 -31.89
N ASP A 37 1.64 -27.81 -32.02
CA ASP A 37 2.16 -26.56 -31.47
C ASP A 37 2.00 -26.58 -29.95
N SER A 38 3.12 -26.77 -29.24
CA SER A 38 3.16 -26.62 -27.79
C SER A 38 3.33 -25.14 -27.47
N ILE A 39 2.20 -24.47 -27.22
CA ILE A 39 2.21 -23.10 -26.72
C ILE A 39 2.80 -23.14 -25.30
N GLU A 40 4.03 -22.64 -25.14
CA GLU A 40 4.64 -22.45 -23.82
C GLU A 40 3.87 -21.37 -23.06
N ILE A 41 3.14 -21.78 -22.01
CA ILE A 41 2.45 -20.84 -21.14
C ILE A 41 3.52 -20.16 -20.27
N PRO A 42 3.72 -18.83 -20.38
CA PRO A 42 4.69 -18.13 -19.55
C PRO A 42 4.33 -18.26 -18.07
N ALA A 43 5.34 -18.32 -17.21
CA ALA A 43 5.12 -18.35 -15.77
C ALA A 43 4.36 -17.08 -15.32
N PHE A 44 3.34 -17.28 -14.48
CA PHE A 44 2.62 -16.16 -13.87
C PHE A 44 3.57 -15.36 -12.98
N VAL A 45 3.74 -14.08 -13.29
CA VAL A 45 4.47 -13.13 -12.44
C VAL A 45 3.45 -12.24 -11.73
N PRO A 46 3.25 -12.38 -10.40
CA PRO A 46 2.36 -11.49 -9.67
C PRO A 46 2.89 -10.06 -9.71
N LEU A 47 1.98 -9.09 -9.85
CA LEU A 47 2.33 -7.67 -9.76
C LEU A 47 2.77 -7.33 -8.33
N GLN A 48 3.82 -6.53 -8.21
CA GLN A 48 4.25 -6.01 -6.91
C GLN A 48 3.25 -4.94 -6.43
N GLU A 49 2.81 -5.03 -5.18
CA GLU A 49 2.06 -3.95 -4.53
C GLU A 49 2.98 -2.73 -4.39
N ILE A 50 2.64 -1.64 -5.08
CA ILE A 50 3.29 -0.35 -4.88
C ILE A 50 2.68 0.25 -3.61
N ALA A 51 3.52 0.59 -2.63
CA ALA A 51 3.11 1.30 -1.43
C ALA A 51 2.39 2.61 -1.80
N SER A 52 1.06 2.63 -1.69
CA SER A 52 0.20 3.77 -2.02
C SER A 52 0.00 4.74 -0.87
N TYR A 53 0.99 4.90 0.02
CA TYR A 53 0.90 5.81 1.16
C TYR A 53 1.94 6.93 1.08
N VAL A 54 1.61 8.06 1.70
CA VAL A 54 2.51 9.20 1.83
C VAL A 54 2.90 9.38 3.29
N THR A 55 4.21 9.52 3.55
CA THR A 55 4.75 9.83 4.87
C THR A 55 4.64 11.34 5.15
N LEU A 56 4.09 11.71 6.31
CA LEU A 56 3.81 13.09 6.69
C LEU A 56 4.59 13.54 7.92
N PRO A 57 5.32 14.66 7.85
CA PRO A 57 6.00 15.22 9.02
C PRO A 57 5.01 15.90 9.97
N ILE A 58 5.30 15.81 11.27
CA ILE A 58 4.56 16.52 12.31
C ILE A 58 4.71 18.03 12.12
N ARG A 59 3.59 18.76 12.10
CA ARG A 59 3.59 20.23 11.94
C ARG A 59 3.52 20.97 13.27
N GLY A 60 3.03 20.31 14.29
CA GLY A 60 3.00 20.81 15.66
C GLY A 60 2.10 19.98 16.57
N TYR A 61 1.88 20.52 17.76
CA TYR A 61 1.28 19.84 18.90
C TYR A 61 0.12 20.63 19.49
N PHE A 62 -0.81 19.90 20.09
CA PHE A 62 -1.83 20.46 20.98
C PHE A 62 -1.37 20.26 22.42
N ALA A 63 -1.13 21.36 23.13
CA ALA A 63 -0.68 21.34 24.52
C ALA A 63 -1.53 22.28 25.36
N SER A 64 -1.86 21.87 26.59
CA SER A 64 -2.59 22.72 27.52
C SER A 64 -1.64 23.68 28.23
N CYS A 65 -2.04 24.94 28.37
CA CYS A 65 -1.28 25.92 29.14
C CYS A 65 -1.26 25.54 30.62
N PRO A 66 -0.10 25.53 31.31
CA PRO A 66 -0.04 25.16 32.73
C PRO A 66 -0.76 26.16 33.64
N SER A 67 -0.89 27.44 33.24
CA SER A 67 -1.53 28.47 34.08
C SER A 67 -3.04 28.58 33.89
N CYS A 68 -3.54 28.48 32.65
CA CYS A 68 -4.98 28.66 32.36
C CYS A 68 -5.68 27.41 31.81
N GLN A 69 -4.93 26.31 31.62
CA GLN A 69 -5.41 25.00 31.15
C GLN A 69 -6.08 24.99 29.77
N ARG A 70 -6.09 26.11 29.06
CA ARG A 70 -6.60 26.18 27.69
C ARG A 70 -5.65 25.50 26.72
N GLU A 71 -6.23 24.81 25.73
CA GLU A 71 -5.49 24.16 24.65
C GLU A 71 -4.84 25.21 23.73
N LEU A 72 -3.56 25.01 23.48
CA LEU A 72 -2.74 25.81 22.59
C LEU A 72 -2.24 24.95 21.44
N ARG A 73 -2.20 25.55 20.25
CA ARG A 73 -1.54 24.96 19.09
C ARG A 73 -0.14 25.53 18.98
N ILE A 74 0.86 24.67 19.16
CA ILE A 74 2.27 25.05 19.15
C ILE A 74 2.93 24.36 17.97
N SER A 75 3.60 25.13 17.10
CA SER A 75 4.33 24.57 15.97
C SER A 75 5.54 23.79 16.43
N GLU A 76 5.87 22.71 15.71
CA GLU A 76 7.00 21.82 16.01
C GLU A 76 8.34 22.58 16.12
N LYS A 77 8.54 23.65 15.33
CA LYS A 77 9.70 24.57 15.42
C LYS A 77 9.97 25.22 16.79
N TYR A 78 8.98 25.19 17.69
CA TYR A 78 9.08 25.69 19.05
C TYR A 78 9.37 24.60 20.09
N ALA A 79 9.59 23.35 19.67
CA ALA A 79 10.05 22.26 20.52
C ALA A 79 11.26 22.70 21.36
N GLY A 80 11.16 22.53 22.68
CA GLY A 80 12.19 22.90 23.66
C GLY A 80 12.30 24.40 23.97
N LYS A 81 11.58 25.28 23.24
CA LYS A 81 11.65 26.75 23.39
C LYS A 81 10.61 27.28 24.37
N LYS A 82 10.82 28.53 24.83
CA LYS A 82 9.82 29.26 25.62
C LYS A 82 8.72 29.78 24.69
N VAL A 83 7.47 29.50 25.02
CA VAL A 83 6.28 29.94 24.30
C VAL A 83 5.38 30.73 25.24
N SER A 84 4.62 31.67 24.70
CA SER A 84 3.63 32.45 25.44
C SER A 84 2.22 31.99 25.13
N CYS A 85 1.41 31.84 26.18
CA CYS A 85 -0.01 31.52 26.04
C CYS A 85 -0.78 32.73 25.50
N LYS A 86 -1.46 32.56 24.36
CA LYS A 86 -2.31 33.61 23.76
C LYS A 86 -3.52 34.02 24.60
N HIS A 87 -3.83 33.29 25.67
CA HIS A 87 -5.04 33.51 26.49
C HIS A 87 -4.76 34.18 27.84
N CYS A 88 -3.64 33.86 28.49
CA CYS A 88 -3.28 34.42 29.80
C CYS A 88 -1.88 35.05 29.82
N THR A 89 -1.19 35.07 28.68
CA THR A 89 0.13 35.70 28.51
C THR A 89 1.25 35.07 29.36
N SER A 90 0.95 33.98 30.08
CA SER A 90 1.96 33.19 30.80
C SER A 90 2.95 32.57 29.82
N THR A 91 4.23 32.57 30.20
CA THR A 91 5.29 31.94 29.43
C THR A 91 5.71 30.63 30.08
N PHE A 92 5.89 29.59 29.27
CA PHE A 92 6.33 28.29 29.72
C PHE A 92 7.25 27.65 28.67
N ARG A 93 8.04 26.66 29.08
CA ARG A 93 8.89 25.90 28.16
C ARG A 93 8.06 24.78 27.53
N PHE A 94 8.02 24.73 26.22
CA PHE A 94 7.30 23.69 25.49
C PHE A 94 8.17 22.46 25.32
N ASP A 95 7.67 21.31 25.76
CA ASP A 95 8.29 20.00 25.56
C ASP A 95 7.34 19.12 24.73
N PRO A 96 7.73 18.72 23.49
CA PRO A 96 6.91 17.87 22.64
C PRO A 96 6.74 16.44 23.18
N ASN A 97 7.56 16.01 24.13
CA ASN A 97 7.51 14.70 24.77
C ASN A 97 6.83 14.73 26.14
N ALA A 98 6.29 15.88 26.53
CA ALA A 98 5.52 15.99 27.77
C ALA A 98 4.32 15.03 27.75
N VAL A 99 4.07 14.43 28.91
CA VAL A 99 2.88 13.61 29.17
C VAL A 99 1.96 14.44 30.04
N VAL A 100 0.72 14.65 29.57
CA VAL A 100 -0.30 15.41 30.29
C VAL A 100 -1.40 14.44 30.67
N ASN A 101 -1.70 14.32 31.97
CA ASN A 101 -2.70 13.38 32.51
C ASN A 101 -2.47 11.92 32.09
N GLY A 102 -1.21 11.50 31.96
CA GLY A 102 -0.86 10.14 31.54
C GLY A 102 -0.93 9.88 30.04
N GLU A 103 -1.32 10.88 29.23
CA GLU A 103 -1.36 10.76 27.76
C GLU A 103 -0.32 11.66 27.08
N PRO A 104 0.32 11.19 26.01
CA PRO A 104 1.23 12.01 25.21
C PRO A 104 0.46 13.08 24.43
N LEU A 105 1.14 14.20 24.12
CA LEU A 105 0.55 15.28 23.35
C LEU A 105 0.07 14.79 21.97
N GLN A 106 -1.11 15.28 21.57
CA GLN A 106 -1.66 15.06 20.25
C GLN A 106 -0.98 15.99 19.24
N VAL A 107 -0.83 15.53 18.00
CA VAL A 107 -0.14 16.27 16.94
C VAL A 107 -1.12 16.74 15.87
N TYR A 108 -0.68 17.65 15.02
CA TYR A 108 -1.38 17.94 13.77
C TYR A 108 -0.46 17.85 12.55
N VAL A 109 -1.05 17.40 11.44
CA VAL A 109 -0.42 17.30 10.12
C VAL A 109 -1.36 17.90 9.06
N TYR A 110 -0.83 18.15 7.87
CA TYR A 110 -1.61 18.55 6.71
C TYR A 110 -1.65 17.39 5.71
N CYS A 111 -2.85 17.01 5.27
CA CYS A 111 -3.02 16.00 4.24
C CYS A 111 -2.53 16.57 2.89
N PRO A 112 -1.64 15.91 2.15
CA PRO A 112 -1.17 16.39 0.85
C PRO A 112 -2.22 16.22 -0.25
N HIS A 113 -3.22 15.37 -0.04
CA HIS A 113 -4.27 15.11 -1.02
C HIS A 113 -5.42 16.13 -0.97
N CYS A 114 -5.76 16.64 0.22
CA CYS A 114 -6.92 17.52 0.40
C CYS A 114 -6.63 18.74 1.27
N GLU A 115 -5.37 18.96 1.65
CA GLU A 115 -4.88 20.10 2.44
C GLU A 115 -5.51 20.26 3.85
N GLU A 116 -6.38 19.33 4.23
CA GLU A 116 -7.07 19.32 5.51
C GLU A 116 -6.08 19.14 6.67
N ARG A 117 -6.31 19.87 7.76
CA ARG A 117 -5.52 19.75 8.97
C ARG A 117 -6.05 18.61 9.83
N LEU A 118 -5.27 17.54 9.93
CA LEU A 118 -5.64 16.37 10.71
C LEU A 118 -5.08 16.50 12.13
N ARG A 119 -5.93 16.22 13.12
CA ARG A 119 -5.54 16.06 14.54
C ARG A 119 -5.32 14.56 14.79
N VAL A 120 -4.11 14.19 15.17
CA VAL A 120 -3.68 12.80 15.26
C VAL A 120 -3.19 12.51 16.67
N ALA A 121 -3.69 11.44 17.27
CA ALA A 121 -3.19 10.96 18.56
C ALA A 121 -1.82 10.29 18.38
N ARG A 122 -0.93 10.42 19.37
CA ARG A 122 0.44 9.88 19.33
C ARG A 122 0.49 8.37 19.00
N LYS A 123 -0.54 7.60 19.38
CA LYS A 123 -0.65 6.16 19.10
C LYS A 123 -0.74 5.80 17.60
N TYR A 124 -0.97 6.77 16.73
CA TYR A 124 -1.07 6.58 15.28
C TYR A 124 0.20 7.04 14.54
N LEU A 125 1.22 7.51 15.25
CA LEU A 125 2.54 7.75 14.64
C LEU A 125 3.15 6.42 14.21
N GLY A 126 3.81 6.39 13.05
CA GLY A 126 4.32 5.17 12.41
C GLY A 126 3.25 4.26 11.79
N ALA A 127 1.98 4.42 12.14
CA ALA A 127 0.90 3.58 11.63
C ALA A 127 0.35 4.07 10.28
N LYS A 128 -0.02 3.12 9.40
CA LYS A 128 -0.78 3.41 8.17
C LYS A 128 -2.22 3.75 8.53
N VAL A 129 -2.64 4.98 8.23
CA VAL A 129 -3.97 5.51 8.53
C VAL A 129 -4.60 6.16 7.31
N ALA A 130 -5.92 6.24 7.28
CA ALA A 130 -6.64 6.95 6.22
C ALA A 130 -6.96 8.39 6.66
N CYS A 131 -6.81 9.35 5.74
CA CYS A 131 -7.28 10.71 5.95
C CYS A 131 -8.80 10.74 6.18
N LYS A 132 -9.27 11.43 7.23
CA LYS A 132 -10.72 11.57 7.49
C LYS A 132 -11.47 12.31 6.37
N GLY A 133 -10.79 13.21 5.66
CA GLY A 133 -11.39 14.01 4.58
C GLY A 133 -11.44 13.25 3.24
N CYS A 134 -10.28 12.91 2.69
CA CYS A 134 -10.19 12.31 1.35
C CYS A 134 -10.01 10.79 1.32
N LYS A 135 -9.86 10.14 2.48
CA LYS A 135 -9.55 8.70 2.60
C LYS A 135 -8.20 8.27 2.01
N GLY A 136 -7.34 9.21 1.62
CA GLY A 136 -5.97 8.90 1.17
C GLY A 136 -5.18 8.20 2.27
N GLU A 137 -4.33 7.26 1.88
CA GLU A 137 -3.50 6.49 2.81
C GLU A 137 -2.25 7.28 3.20
N LEU A 138 -2.03 7.41 4.50
CA LEU A 138 -1.01 8.26 5.08
C LEU A 138 -0.26 7.49 6.17
N VAL A 139 1.00 7.82 6.37
CA VAL A 139 1.79 7.43 7.55
C VAL A 139 2.30 8.71 8.19
N ILE A 140 2.15 8.89 9.49
CA ILE A 140 2.70 10.07 10.18
C ILE A 140 4.06 9.69 10.75
N GLU A 141 5.08 10.51 10.54
CA GLU A 141 6.43 10.26 11.06
C GLU A 141 6.43 10.12 12.58
N ASP A 142 7.05 9.06 13.09
CA ASP A 142 7.33 8.91 14.51
C ASP A 142 8.76 9.40 14.82
N PRO A 143 8.93 10.49 15.59
CA PRO A 143 10.25 11.03 15.94
C PRO A 143 11.05 10.11 16.90
N SER A 144 10.44 9.05 17.42
CA SER A 144 11.06 8.09 18.34
C SER A 144 11.76 6.94 17.61
N GLU A 145 11.45 6.70 16.32
CA GLU A 145 12.01 5.58 15.53
C GLU A 145 13.37 5.88 14.86
N THR A 146 13.85 7.13 14.83
CA THR A 146 15.11 7.51 14.14
C THR A 146 16.39 7.15 14.93
N GLN A 147 16.34 6.23 15.88
CA GLN A 147 17.51 5.72 16.60
C GLN A 147 17.63 4.20 16.44
N GLN A 148 18.10 3.73 15.28
CA GLN A 148 18.69 2.40 15.09
C GLN A 148 19.75 2.44 13.99
#